data_AF-A0A930Y9U6-F1
#
_entry.id   AF-A0A930Y9U6-F1
#
_cell.length_a   1.000
_cell.length_b   1.000
_cell.length_c   1.000
_cell.angle_alpha   90.00
_cell.angle_beta   90.00
_cell.angle_gamma   90.00
#
_symmetry.space_group_name_H-M   'P 1'
#
loop_
_entity.id
_entity.type
_entity.pdbx_description
1 polymer ?
#
loop_
_entity_poly.entity_id
_entity_poly.type
_entity_poly.pdbx_seq_one_letter_code
_entity_poly.pdbx_strand_id
1 'polypeptide(L)'
;MQWWNSFVEWASSDAGWRIVSGAVVPFVAIVLAGVVAALIGRAAMRRVVAMHDDEAKATAVAGIVSAARKAAIWSSLGPEERAYADHLAQESEVRLRLLPVSGAGTAASWAEHEIAELKRNSASFSYDSGHALDELRDRLIEWQNKPGRAKKLFRADLERWSYEEADVDKGLDARQKAWDAEQAATASREARPTTSAQPVQTGAPAYEQWRAPVSPATRPADEPTPARETSSETRTTVVATQSPDDDTDSDPDTTSYGQQVSAQDVRRRTTPDA
;
A
#
# COMPACT_ATOMS: atom_id res chain seq x y z
N MET A 1 50.37 42.40 6.43
CA MET A 1 50.43 43.30 5.26
C MET A 1 51.67 43.04 4.41
N GLN A 2 52.91 43.08 4.95
CA GLN A 2 54.13 42.84 4.16
C GLN A 2 54.18 41.47 3.44
N TRP A 3 53.76 40.37 4.08
CA TRP A 3 53.79 39.04 3.46
C TRP A 3 52.91 38.93 2.20
N TRP A 4 51.78 39.64 2.19
CA TRP A 4 50.86 39.67 1.06
C TRP A 4 51.46 40.47 -0.11
N ASN A 5 52.05 41.63 0.16
CA ASN A 5 52.72 42.42 -0.87
C ASN A 5 53.91 41.67 -1.47
N SER A 6 54.75 41.02 -0.66
CA SER A 6 55.89 40.24 -1.16
C SER A 6 55.46 39.05 -2.03
N PHE A 7 54.29 38.44 -1.73
CA PHE A 7 53.73 37.39 -2.57
C PHE A 7 53.22 37.93 -3.91
N VAL A 8 52.49 39.05 -3.90
CA VAL A 8 51.97 39.68 -5.13
C VAL A 8 53.12 40.17 -6.01
N GLU A 9 54.13 40.82 -5.44
CA GLU A 9 55.33 41.28 -6.17
C GLU A 9 56.08 40.12 -6.82
N TRP A 10 56.27 39.01 -6.11
CA TRP A 10 56.86 37.80 -6.67
C TRP A 10 55.99 37.18 -7.77
N ALA A 11 54.68 37.07 -7.55
CA ALA A 11 53.74 36.49 -8.52
C ALA A 11 53.66 37.32 -9.81
N SER A 12 53.86 38.63 -9.72
CA SER A 12 53.96 39.55 -10.86
C SER A 12 55.34 39.61 -11.53
N SER A 13 56.37 38.99 -10.94
CA SER A 13 57.69 38.87 -11.60
C SER A 13 57.67 37.85 -12.75
N ASP A 14 58.54 37.98 -13.75
CA ASP A 14 58.59 37.07 -14.91
C ASP A 14 58.76 35.59 -14.54
N ALA A 15 59.52 35.30 -13.47
CA ALA A 15 59.73 33.94 -12.98
C ALA A 15 58.48 33.40 -12.25
N GLY A 16 57.86 34.22 -11.39
CA GLY A 16 56.63 33.86 -10.70
C GLY A 16 55.45 33.67 -11.66
N TRP A 17 55.31 34.56 -12.64
CA TRP A 17 54.23 34.51 -13.62
C TRP A 17 54.26 33.25 -14.48
N ARG A 18 55.45 32.76 -14.88
CA ARG A 18 55.60 31.48 -15.61
C ARG A 18 55.11 30.28 -14.81
N ILE A 19 55.40 30.23 -13.50
CA ILE A 19 54.95 29.13 -12.62
C ILE A 19 53.46 29.24 -12.35
N VAL A 20 52.97 30.45 -12.11
CA VAL A 20 51.55 30.71 -11.87
C VAL A 20 50.72 30.31 -13.09
N SER A 21 51.07 30.81 -14.27
CA SER A 21 50.34 30.49 -15.51
C SER A 21 50.53 29.04 -15.97
N GLY A 22 51.74 28.49 -15.83
CA GLY A 22 52.07 27.16 -16.33
C GLY A 22 51.62 25.99 -15.46
N ALA A 23 51.50 26.19 -14.14
CA ALA A 23 51.20 25.11 -13.21
C ALA A 23 50.05 25.43 -12.24
N VAL A 24 50.06 26.62 -11.62
CA VAL A 24 49.07 26.95 -10.58
C VAL A 24 47.68 27.15 -11.17
N VAL A 25 47.56 27.93 -12.24
CA VAL A 25 46.29 28.17 -12.94
C VAL A 25 45.63 26.87 -13.43
N PRO A 26 46.32 25.98 -14.18
CA PRO A 26 45.69 24.73 -14.61
C PRO A 26 45.35 23.81 -13.43
N PHE A 27 46.19 23.76 -12.39
CA PHE A 27 45.88 22.98 -11.18
C PHE A 27 44.59 23.47 -10.50
N VAL A 28 44.47 24.78 -10.27
CA VAL A 28 43.26 25.37 -9.68
C VAL A 28 42.05 25.17 -10.60
N ALA A 29 42.22 25.28 -11.91
CA ALA A 29 41.15 25.01 -12.88
C ALA A 29 40.64 23.57 -12.78
N ILE A 30 41.54 22.58 -12.68
CA ILE A 30 41.18 21.16 -12.49
C ILE A 30 40.45 20.96 -11.15
N VAL A 31 40.93 21.57 -10.07
CA VAL A 31 40.29 21.47 -8.76
C VAL A 31 38.88 22.07 -8.78
N LEU A 32 38.72 23.26 -9.34
CA LEU A 32 37.41 23.91 -9.46
C LEU A 32 36.47 23.11 -10.37
N ALA A 33 36.96 22.59 -11.49
CA ALA A 33 36.19 21.72 -12.37
C ALA A 33 35.72 20.46 -11.63
N GLY A 34 36.60 19.83 -10.83
CA GLY A 34 36.25 18.67 -9.99
C GLY A 34 35.20 18.99 -8.93
N VAL A 35 35.31 20.14 -8.25
CA VAL A 35 34.33 20.58 -7.25
C VAL A 35 32.97 20.84 -7.89
N VAL A 36 32.92 21.55 -9.01
CA VAL A 36 31.67 21.83 -9.74
C VAL A 36 31.04 20.53 -10.23
N ALA A 37 31.83 19.64 -10.83
CA ALA A 37 31.36 18.33 -11.28
C ALA A 37 30.78 17.49 -10.12
N ALA A 38 31.45 17.48 -8.96
CA ALA A 38 30.98 16.76 -7.78
C ALA A 38 29.66 17.33 -7.23
N LEU A 39 29.49 18.66 -7.23
CA LEU A 39 28.25 19.31 -6.79
C LEU A 39 27.09 19.00 -7.72
N ILE A 40 27.31 19.04 -9.04
CA ILE A 40 26.30 18.67 -10.04
C ILE A 40 25.93 17.19 -9.90
N GLY A 41 26.93 16.30 -9.81
CA GLY A 41 26.71 14.87 -9.63
C GLY A 41 25.89 14.56 -8.37
N ARG A 42 26.21 15.23 -7.25
CA ARG A 42 25.47 15.07 -6.00
C ARG A 42 24.03 15.57 -6.10
N ALA A 43 23.80 16.70 -6.77
CA ALA A 43 22.46 17.25 -6.97
C ALA A 43 21.60 16.34 -7.87
N ALA A 44 22.18 15.82 -8.95
CA ALA A 44 21.51 14.88 -9.85
C ALA A 44 21.10 13.60 -9.11
N MET A 45 22.00 13.00 -8.33
CA MET A 45 21.69 11.79 -7.56
C MET A 45 20.55 12.03 -6.55
N ARG A 46 20.58 13.15 -5.82
CA ARG A 46 19.49 13.50 -4.88
C ARG A 46 18.16 13.66 -5.60
N ARG A 47 18.15 14.27 -6.79
CA ARG A 47 16.94 14.47 -7.58
C ARG A 47 16.34 13.15 -8.04
N VAL A 48 17.17 12.20 -8.48
CA VAL A 48 16.72 10.86 -8.90
C VAL A 48 16.09 10.11 -7.72
N VAL A 49 16.73 10.14 -6.55
CA VAL A 49 16.17 9.53 -5.34
C VAL A 49 14.83 10.16 -4.96
N ALA A 50 14.73 11.50 -4.98
CA ALA A 50 13.48 12.19 -4.68
C ALA A 50 12.37 11.84 -5.69
N MET A 51 12.69 11.70 -6.99
CA MET A 51 11.74 11.26 -8.00
C MET A 51 11.22 9.85 -7.72
N HIS A 52 12.10 8.91 -7.36
CA HIS A 52 11.69 7.55 -7.00
C HIS A 52 10.84 7.51 -5.73
N ASP A 53 11.18 8.31 -4.71
CA ASP A 53 10.38 8.42 -3.49
C ASP A 53 8.99 9.00 -3.79
N ASP A 54 8.90 10.01 -4.66
CA ASP A 54 7.64 10.61 -5.09
C ASP A 54 6.77 9.65 -5.90
N GLU A 55 7.38 8.88 -6.81
CA GLU A 55 6.72 7.84 -7.60
C GLU A 55 6.23 6.67 -6.73
N ALA A 56 7.05 6.22 -5.77
CA ALA A 56 6.67 5.16 -4.85
C ALA A 56 5.49 5.58 -3.95
N LYS A 57 5.49 6.82 -3.44
CA LYS A 57 4.34 7.39 -2.72
C LYS A 57 3.11 7.47 -3.62
N ALA A 58 3.26 7.98 -4.85
CA ALA A 58 2.14 8.12 -5.79
C ALA A 58 1.48 6.77 -6.10
N THR A 59 2.30 5.74 -6.34
CA THR A 59 1.84 4.39 -6.64
C THR A 59 1.11 3.77 -5.47
N ALA A 60 1.63 3.91 -4.24
CA ALA A 60 0.97 3.42 -3.04
C ALA A 60 -0.39 4.12 -2.80
N VAL A 61 -0.43 5.45 -2.92
CA VAL A 61 -1.67 6.23 -2.79
C VAL A 61 -2.68 5.85 -3.87
N ALA A 62 -2.25 5.70 -5.12
CA ALA A 62 -3.14 5.27 -6.21
C ALA A 62 -3.75 3.89 -5.97
N GLY A 63 -2.96 2.94 -5.44
CA GLY A 63 -3.45 1.61 -5.05
C GLY A 63 -4.52 1.67 -3.97
N ILE A 64 -4.27 2.44 -2.90
CA ILE A 64 -5.24 2.63 -1.80
C ILE A 64 -6.51 3.33 -2.30
N VAL A 65 -6.41 4.38 -3.11
CA VAL A 65 -7.57 5.09 -3.68
C VAL A 65 -8.38 4.18 -4.62
N SER A 66 -7.72 3.31 -5.37
CA SER A 66 -8.40 2.31 -6.22
C SER A 66 -9.19 1.31 -5.37
N ALA A 67 -8.60 0.80 -4.28
CA ALA A 67 -9.27 -0.06 -3.33
C ALA A 67 -10.44 0.66 -2.62
N ALA A 68 -10.25 1.91 -2.19
CA ALA A 68 -11.29 2.73 -1.58
C ALA A 68 -12.47 2.98 -2.53
N ARG A 69 -12.20 3.21 -3.83
CA ARG A 69 -13.27 3.34 -4.83
C ARG A 69 -14.14 2.08 -4.91
N LYS A 70 -13.54 0.88 -4.81
CA LYS A 70 -14.28 -0.39 -4.76
C LYS A 70 -15.03 -0.55 -3.44
N ALA A 71 -14.46 -0.09 -2.33
CA ALA A 71 -15.13 -0.05 -1.03
C ALA A 71 -16.38 0.86 -0.99
N ALA A 72 -16.36 2.01 -1.66
CA ALA A 72 -17.52 2.92 -1.73
C ALA A 72 -18.77 2.29 -2.37
N ILE A 73 -18.58 1.32 -3.27
CA ILE A 73 -19.67 0.61 -3.94
C ILE A 73 -19.79 -0.86 -3.48
N TRP A 74 -19.19 -1.21 -2.33
CA TRP A 74 -19.02 -2.58 -1.84
C TRP A 74 -20.31 -3.41 -1.80
N SER A 75 -21.43 -2.78 -1.39
CA SER A 75 -22.76 -3.39 -1.35
C SER A 75 -23.24 -3.92 -2.72
N SER A 76 -22.79 -3.30 -3.82
CA SER A 76 -23.16 -3.67 -5.19
C SER A 76 -22.22 -4.68 -5.86
N LEU A 77 -21.04 -4.94 -5.27
CA LEU A 77 -20.05 -5.87 -5.82
C LEU A 77 -20.46 -7.34 -5.61
N GLY A 78 -20.09 -8.19 -6.57
CA GLY A 78 -20.16 -9.64 -6.43
C GLY A 78 -19.09 -10.22 -5.47
N PRO A 79 -19.21 -11.49 -5.02
CA PRO A 79 -18.26 -12.09 -4.08
C PRO A 79 -16.80 -12.12 -4.59
N GLU A 80 -16.59 -12.47 -5.86
CA GLU A 80 -15.26 -12.49 -6.48
C GLU A 80 -14.63 -11.08 -6.57
N GLU A 81 -15.44 -10.07 -6.92
CA GLU A 81 -14.97 -8.69 -6.98
C GLU A 81 -14.61 -8.13 -5.61
N ARG A 82 -15.34 -8.56 -4.56
CA ARG A 82 -15.03 -8.22 -3.16
C ARG A 82 -13.69 -8.83 -2.74
N ALA A 83 -13.47 -10.11 -3.02
CA ALA A 83 -12.19 -10.77 -2.72
C ALA A 83 -11.02 -10.10 -3.45
N TYR A 84 -11.21 -9.72 -4.73
CA TYR A 84 -10.21 -8.96 -5.48
C TYR A 84 -9.95 -7.57 -4.86
N ALA A 85 -11.00 -6.85 -4.47
CA ALA A 85 -10.87 -5.54 -3.84
C ALA A 85 -10.17 -5.62 -2.47
N ASP A 86 -10.41 -6.67 -1.69
CA ASP A 86 -9.69 -6.93 -0.44
C ASP A 86 -8.21 -7.20 -0.68
N HIS A 87 -7.89 -8.06 -1.66
CA HIS A 87 -6.51 -8.32 -2.03
C HIS A 87 -5.79 -7.05 -2.49
N LEU A 88 -6.45 -6.22 -3.32
CA LEU A 88 -5.92 -4.93 -3.77
C LEU A 88 -5.68 -3.98 -2.59
N ALA A 89 -6.58 -3.93 -1.62
CA ALA A 89 -6.43 -3.11 -0.41
C ALA A 89 -5.20 -3.56 0.39
N GLN A 90 -5.07 -4.86 0.66
CA GLN A 90 -3.96 -5.45 1.41
C GLN A 90 -2.61 -5.21 0.71
N GLU A 91 -2.52 -5.45 -0.60
CA GLU A 91 -1.28 -5.25 -1.34
C GLU A 91 -0.84 -3.78 -1.35
N SER A 92 -1.79 -2.87 -1.53
CA SER A 92 -1.54 -1.42 -1.52
C SER A 92 -1.14 -0.92 -0.14
N GLU A 93 -1.74 -1.47 0.91
CA GLU A 93 -1.43 -1.16 2.30
C GLU A 93 -0.02 -1.65 2.69
N VAL A 94 0.35 -2.87 2.29
CA VAL A 94 1.71 -3.39 2.48
C VAL A 94 2.72 -2.47 1.79
N ARG A 95 2.48 -2.08 0.54
CA ARG A 95 3.33 -1.11 -0.17
C ARG A 95 3.44 0.21 0.60
N LEU A 96 2.31 0.74 1.09
CA LEU A 96 2.28 1.97 1.87
C LEU A 96 3.11 1.86 3.16
N ARG A 97 3.02 0.74 3.89
CA ARG A 97 3.79 0.50 5.13
C ARG A 97 5.28 0.37 4.89
N LEU A 98 5.68 -0.18 3.75
CA LEU A 98 7.08 -0.39 3.39
C LEU A 98 7.79 0.87 2.87
N LEU A 99 7.05 1.97 2.64
CA LEU A 99 7.63 3.22 2.18
C LEU A 99 8.58 3.81 3.26
N PRO A 100 9.78 4.29 2.87
CA PRO A 100 10.74 4.92 3.78
C PRO A 100 10.36 6.38 4.09
N VAL A 101 9.09 6.63 4.45
CA VAL A 101 8.52 7.98 4.62
C VAL A 101 7.89 8.12 6.00
N SER A 102 8.01 9.30 6.59
CA SER A 102 7.49 9.56 7.94
C SER A 102 5.98 9.31 8.02
N GLY A 103 5.56 8.43 8.92
CA GLY A 103 4.13 8.18 9.16
C GLY A 103 3.47 7.28 8.13
N ALA A 104 4.24 6.62 7.25
CA ALA A 104 3.75 5.58 6.34
C ALA A 104 2.87 4.53 7.04
N GLY A 105 3.35 3.93 8.14
CA GLY A 105 2.56 2.97 8.92
C GLY A 105 1.29 3.56 9.53
N THR A 106 1.35 4.81 10.01
CA THR A 106 0.17 5.52 10.56
C THR A 106 -0.86 5.81 9.46
N ALA A 107 -0.42 6.24 8.27
CA ALA A 107 -1.28 6.46 7.12
C ALA A 107 -1.94 5.16 6.66
N ALA A 108 -1.22 4.03 6.70
CA ALA A 108 -1.77 2.72 6.37
C ALA A 108 -2.88 2.29 7.34
N SER A 109 -2.64 2.35 8.66
CA SER A 109 -3.68 2.02 9.66
C SER A 109 -4.88 2.97 9.59
N TRP A 110 -4.65 4.25 9.29
CA TRP A 110 -5.73 5.20 9.07
C TRP A 110 -6.55 4.86 7.82
N ALA A 111 -5.89 4.55 6.71
CA ALA A 111 -6.57 4.17 5.46
C ALA A 111 -7.33 2.83 5.58
N GLU A 112 -6.81 1.88 6.36
CA GLU A 112 -7.48 0.61 6.68
C GLU A 112 -8.83 0.86 7.36
N HIS A 113 -8.84 1.73 8.38
CA HIS A 113 -10.06 2.10 9.10
C HIS A 113 -11.06 2.82 8.19
N GLU A 114 -10.61 3.82 7.42
CA GLU A 114 -11.49 4.53 6.47
C GLU A 114 -12.07 3.62 5.40
N ILE A 115 -11.29 2.68 4.85
CA ILE A 115 -11.80 1.71 3.87
C ILE A 115 -12.86 0.81 4.51
N ALA A 116 -12.68 0.40 5.78
CA ALA A 116 -13.68 -0.39 6.49
C ALA A 116 -14.98 0.40 6.71
N GLU A 117 -14.88 1.67 7.08
CA GLU A 117 -16.03 2.56 7.26
C GLU A 117 -16.75 2.83 5.92
N LEU A 118 -16.00 3.00 4.84
CA LEU A 118 -16.52 3.17 3.50
C LEU A 118 -17.32 1.93 3.03
N LYS A 119 -16.82 0.73 3.33
CA LYS A 119 -17.55 -0.52 3.08
C LYS A 119 -18.85 -0.58 3.87
N ARG A 120 -18.82 -0.18 5.14
CA ARG A 120 -20.00 -0.15 6.02
C ARG A 120 -21.07 0.81 5.49
N ASN A 121 -20.67 1.99 5.03
CA ASN A 121 -21.58 3.04 4.56
C ASN A 121 -22.09 2.81 3.13
N SER A 122 -21.42 1.96 2.33
CA SER A 122 -21.77 1.66 0.94
C SER A 122 -23.19 1.12 0.73
N ALA A 123 -23.80 0.48 1.73
CA ALA A 123 -25.13 -0.11 1.62
C ALA A 123 -26.26 0.88 1.95
N SER A 124 -25.99 1.88 2.80
CA SER A 124 -27.02 2.76 3.36
C SER A 124 -26.90 4.20 2.87
N PHE A 125 -25.70 4.66 2.53
CA PHE A 125 -25.42 6.07 2.25
C PHE A 125 -24.46 6.22 1.05
N SER A 126 -24.97 5.98 -0.16
CA SER A 126 -24.13 6.07 -1.38
C SER A 126 -23.60 7.48 -1.64
N TYR A 127 -24.37 8.53 -1.32
CA TYR A 127 -23.92 9.92 -1.44
C TYR A 127 -22.82 10.29 -0.43
N ASP A 128 -22.96 9.82 0.81
CA ASP A 128 -21.98 10.03 1.89
C ASP A 128 -20.69 9.25 1.60
N SER A 129 -20.82 8.03 1.08
CA SER A 129 -19.68 7.21 0.63
C SER A 129 -18.85 7.90 -0.47
N GLY A 130 -19.47 8.73 -1.32
CA GLY A 130 -18.74 9.56 -2.28
C GLY A 130 -17.91 10.66 -1.61
N HIS A 131 -18.48 11.33 -0.61
CA HIS A 131 -17.80 12.38 0.14
C HIS A 131 -16.62 11.82 0.96
N ALA A 132 -16.84 10.72 1.68
CA ALA A 132 -15.80 10.03 2.45
C ALA A 132 -14.65 9.54 1.53
N LEU A 133 -14.96 9.08 0.31
CA LEU A 133 -13.93 8.72 -0.67
C LEU A 133 -13.09 9.94 -1.11
N ASP A 134 -13.73 11.09 -1.34
CA ASP A 134 -13.01 12.31 -1.69
C ASP A 134 -12.13 12.81 -0.54
N GLU A 135 -12.62 12.79 0.70
CA GLU A 135 -11.82 13.13 1.88
C GLU A 135 -10.64 12.17 2.06
N LEU A 136 -10.85 10.86 1.88
CA LEU A 136 -9.79 9.86 1.91
C LEU A 136 -8.70 10.19 0.89
N ARG A 137 -9.09 10.45 -0.36
CA ARG A 137 -8.15 10.79 -1.44
C ARG A 137 -7.37 12.06 -1.08
N ASP A 138 -8.07 13.11 -0.69
CA ASP A 138 -7.46 14.41 -0.47
C ASP A 138 -6.48 14.40 0.72
N ARG A 139 -6.80 13.65 1.78
CA ARG A 139 -5.89 13.45 2.91
C ARG A 139 -4.67 12.61 2.56
N LEU A 140 -4.80 11.59 1.72
CA LEU A 140 -3.66 10.82 1.21
C LEU A 140 -2.77 11.65 0.29
N ILE A 141 -3.35 12.53 -0.53
CA ILE A 141 -2.60 13.49 -1.35
C ILE A 141 -1.87 14.51 -0.47
N GLU A 142 -2.52 15.06 0.56
CA GLU A 142 -1.83 15.96 1.50
C GLU A 142 -0.73 15.23 2.26
N TRP A 143 -0.90 13.94 2.59
CA TRP A 143 0.18 13.13 3.15
C TRP A 143 1.33 12.91 2.17
N GLN A 144 1.04 12.63 0.90
CA GLN A 144 2.07 12.48 -0.14
C GLN A 144 2.93 13.75 -0.28
N ASN A 145 2.29 14.92 -0.18
CA ASN A 145 2.93 16.23 -0.28
C ASN A 145 3.64 16.66 1.03
N LYS A 146 3.01 16.40 2.18
CA LYS A 146 3.47 16.84 3.52
C LYS A 146 3.29 15.74 4.57
N PRO A 147 4.10 14.66 4.51
CA PRO A 147 3.89 13.48 5.34
C PRO A 147 4.03 13.76 6.84
N GLY A 148 4.92 14.67 7.23
CA GLY A 148 5.10 15.05 8.64
C GLY A 148 3.91 15.80 9.24
N ARG A 149 3.15 16.56 8.44
CA ARG A 149 1.94 17.27 8.90
C ARG A 149 0.77 16.30 8.96
N ALA A 150 0.53 15.56 7.88
CA ALA A 150 -0.58 14.61 7.78
C ALA A 150 -0.48 13.49 8.82
N LYS A 151 0.73 13.01 9.14
CA LYS A 151 0.96 12.03 10.22
C LYS A 151 0.31 12.44 11.55
N LYS A 152 0.31 13.73 11.89
CA LYS A 152 -0.28 14.21 13.14
C LYS A 152 -1.81 14.13 13.11
N LEU A 153 -2.41 14.43 11.96
CA LEU A 153 -3.86 14.34 11.75
C LEU A 153 -4.30 12.87 11.82
N PHE A 154 -3.64 11.99 11.05
CA PHE A 154 -3.94 10.56 11.09
C PHE A 154 -3.80 9.95 12.48
N ARG A 155 -2.79 10.37 13.25
CA ARG A 155 -2.66 9.93 14.63
C ARG A 155 -3.82 10.41 15.50
N ALA A 156 -4.20 11.69 15.38
CA ALA A 156 -5.30 12.23 16.15
C ALA A 156 -6.62 11.51 15.83
N ASP A 157 -6.86 11.17 14.57
CA ASP A 157 -8.04 10.40 14.15
C ASP A 157 -8.00 8.98 14.71
N LEU A 158 -6.87 8.29 14.60
CA LEU A 158 -6.70 6.95 15.18
C LEU A 158 -6.88 6.94 16.71
N GLU A 159 -6.34 7.93 17.41
CA GLU A 159 -6.55 8.10 18.85
C GLU A 159 -8.03 8.33 19.16
N ARG A 160 -8.70 9.21 18.40
CA ARG A 160 -10.13 9.45 18.54
C ARG A 160 -10.95 8.18 18.36
N TRP A 161 -10.72 7.42 17.29
CA TRP A 161 -11.44 6.17 17.03
C TRP A 161 -11.16 5.11 18.10
N SER A 162 -9.92 5.01 18.59
CA SER A 162 -9.60 4.08 19.68
C SER A 162 -10.38 4.38 20.97
N TYR A 163 -10.70 5.65 21.24
CA TYR A 163 -11.56 6.03 22.35
C TYR A 163 -13.03 5.72 22.08
N GLU A 164 -13.51 5.98 20.86
CA GLU A 164 -14.89 5.67 20.45
C GLU A 164 -15.17 4.16 20.53
N GLU A 165 -14.25 3.31 20.03
CA GLU A 165 -14.33 1.84 20.12
C GLU A 165 -14.33 1.38 21.59
N ALA A 166 -13.41 1.89 22.42
CA ALA A 166 -13.33 1.53 23.83
C ALA A 166 -14.59 1.90 24.62
N ASP A 167 -15.31 2.95 24.24
CA ASP A 167 -16.57 3.34 24.87
C ASP A 167 -17.75 2.48 24.40
N VAL A 168 -17.77 2.06 23.12
CA VAL A 168 -18.75 1.09 22.60
C VAL A 168 -18.61 -0.25 23.33
N ASP A 169 -17.38 -0.76 23.48
CA ASP A 169 -17.10 -2.05 24.13
C ASP A 169 -17.57 -2.08 25.58
N LYS A 170 -17.30 -1.02 26.35
CA LYS A 170 -17.81 -0.89 27.73
C LYS A 170 -19.34 -0.94 27.78
N GLY A 171 -20.01 -0.32 26.80
CA GLY A 171 -21.47 -0.34 26.69
C GLY A 171 -22.01 -1.75 26.38
N LEU A 172 -21.34 -2.50 25.52
CA LEU A 172 -21.67 -3.89 25.21
C LEU A 172 -21.48 -4.80 26.42
N ASP A 173 -20.37 -4.67 27.15
CA ASP A 173 -20.12 -5.42 28.39
C ASP A 173 -21.16 -5.12 29.47
N ALA A 174 -21.56 -3.86 29.62
CA ALA A 174 -22.61 -3.47 30.55
C ALA A 174 -23.97 -4.08 30.15
N ARG A 175 -24.30 -4.09 28.85
CA ARG A 175 -25.53 -4.71 28.34
C ARG A 175 -25.51 -6.22 28.51
N GLN A 176 -24.38 -6.88 28.28
CA GLN A 176 -24.23 -8.32 28.51
C GLN A 176 -24.45 -8.66 29.98
N LYS A 177 -23.82 -7.92 30.90
CA LYS A 177 -24.02 -8.09 32.35
C LYS A 177 -25.47 -7.87 32.78
N ALA A 178 -26.15 -6.88 32.20
CA ALA A 178 -27.57 -6.61 32.48
C ALA A 178 -28.47 -7.74 31.97
N TRP A 179 -28.20 -8.26 30.77
CA TRP A 179 -28.90 -9.42 30.21
C TRP A 179 -28.71 -10.67 31.06
N ASP A 180 -27.47 -10.95 31.48
CA ASP A 180 -27.17 -12.10 32.34
C ASP A 180 -27.87 -11.99 33.71
N ALA A 181 -27.95 -10.77 34.27
CA ALA A 181 -28.68 -10.51 35.51
C ALA A 181 -30.20 -10.71 35.35
N GLU A 182 -30.78 -10.30 34.21
CA GLU A 182 -32.20 -10.50 33.91
C GLU A 182 -32.54 -11.98 33.69
N GLN A 183 -31.64 -12.73 33.04
CA GLN A 183 -31.77 -14.18 32.91
C GLN A 183 -31.65 -14.90 34.25
N ALA A 184 -30.71 -14.50 35.10
CA ALA A 184 -30.57 -15.04 36.46
C ALA A 184 -31.80 -14.73 37.34
N ALA A 185 -32.36 -13.53 37.22
CA ALA A 185 -33.60 -13.14 37.91
C ALA A 185 -34.81 -13.94 37.41
N THR A 186 -34.90 -14.18 36.09
CA THR A 186 -35.97 -14.99 35.48
C THR A 186 -35.87 -16.45 35.89
N ALA A 187 -34.67 -17.04 35.84
CA ALA A 187 -34.42 -18.41 36.30
C ALA A 187 -34.70 -18.58 37.81
N SER A 188 -34.36 -17.58 38.63
CA SER A 188 -34.66 -17.60 40.07
C SER A 188 -36.15 -17.44 40.38
N ARG A 189 -36.90 -16.78 39.49
CA ARG A 189 -38.36 -16.62 39.59
C ARG A 189 -39.10 -17.90 39.18
N GLU A 190 -38.59 -18.61 38.18
CA GLU A 190 -39.08 -19.92 37.74
C GLU A 190 -38.71 -21.04 38.73
N ALA A 191 -37.54 -20.94 39.37
CA ALA A 191 -37.05 -21.93 40.35
C ALA A 191 -37.66 -21.78 41.76
N ARG A 192 -38.68 -20.94 41.97
CA ARG A 192 -39.39 -20.86 43.26
C ARG A 192 -40.19 -22.16 43.46
N PRO A 193 -39.82 -23.05 44.41
CA PRO A 193 -40.55 -24.29 44.62
C PRO A 193 -41.79 -24.02 45.49
N THR A 194 -42.94 -24.54 45.07
CA THR A 194 -43.94 -25.07 46.01
C THR A 194 -43.26 -26.12 46.89
N THR A 195 -43.11 -25.81 48.17
CA THR A 195 -42.69 -26.76 49.22
C THR A 195 -43.66 -27.94 49.31
N SER A 196 -43.20 -29.16 49.07
CA SER A 196 -43.07 -30.23 50.08
C SER A 196 -42.77 -31.59 49.44
N ALA A 197 -41.58 -32.16 49.69
CA ALA A 197 -41.36 -33.61 49.82
C ALA A 197 -39.92 -33.92 50.26
N GLN A 198 -39.80 -34.79 51.26
CA GLN A 198 -38.61 -35.26 51.98
C GLN A 198 -37.61 -36.06 51.14
N PRO A 199 -36.36 -36.25 51.63
CA PRO A 199 -35.36 -37.11 51.01
C PRO A 199 -35.58 -38.58 51.39
N VAL A 200 -35.48 -39.49 50.43
CA VAL A 200 -35.35 -40.93 50.68
C VAL A 200 -34.06 -41.43 50.03
N GLN A 201 -33.10 -41.80 50.88
CA GLN A 201 -32.02 -42.72 50.52
C GLN A 201 -32.59 -44.14 50.41
N THR A 202 -32.19 -44.89 49.38
CA THR A 202 -32.10 -46.37 49.22
C THR A 202 -32.04 -46.60 47.71
N GLY A 203 -31.18 -47.38 47.06
CA GLY A 203 -30.12 -48.32 47.41
C GLY A 203 -29.71 -48.95 46.06
N ALA A 204 -28.42 -49.27 45.87
CA ALA A 204 -27.99 -50.10 44.75
C ALA A 204 -28.64 -51.50 44.85
N PRO A 205 -28.86 -52.20 43.72
CA PRO A 205 -27.79 -53.10 43.28
C PRO A 205 -27.57 -53.13 41.76
N ALA A 206 -26.36 -53.58 41.44
CA ALA A 206 -25.89 -54.02 40.15
C ALA A 206 -26.74 -55.16 39.57
N TYR A 207 -26.97 -55.10 38.26
CA TYR A 207 -26.73 -56.25 37.39
C TYR A 207 -26.21 -55.78 36.04
N GLU A 208 -25.06 -56.33 35.67
CA GLU A 208 -24.46 -56.34 34.34
C GLU A 208 -25.44 -56.93 33.32
N GLN A 209 -25.55 -56.35 32.12
CA GLN A 209 -25.61 -57.16 30.89
C GLN A 209 -25.36 -56.29 29.64
N TRP A 210 -24.11 -56.30 29.17
CA TRP A 210 -23.69 -56.34 27.77
C TRP A 210 -24.29 -55.34 26.75
N ARG A 211 -23.44 -54.43 26.21
CA ARG A 211 -22.75 -54.61 24.91
C ARG A 211 -22.12 -53.26 24.43
N ALA A 212 -20.80 -53.24 24.27
CA ALA A 212 -20.03 -52.36 23.38
C ALA A 212 -19.27 -53.29 22.40
N PRO A 213 -18.75 -52.88 21.22
CA PRO A 213 -18.03 -51.63 20.92
C PRO A 213 -18.51 -50.97 19.61
N VAL A 214 -18.13 -49.74 19.20
CA VAL A 214 -16.80 -49.33 18.74
C VAL A 214 -16.73 -47.81 18.56
N SER A 215 -15.59 -47.24 18.95
CA SER A 215 -15.12 -45.90 18.58
C SER A 215 -14.53 -45.90 17.17
N PRO A 216 -14.71 -44.84 16.36
CA PRO A 216 -13.77 -44.55 15.29
C PRO A 216 -12.55 -43.86 15.89
N ALA A 217 -11.43 -44.59 15.90
CA ALA A 217 -10.12 -44.03 16.16
C ALA A 217 -9.66 -43.16 14.98
N THR A 218 -9.02 -42.06 15.34
CA THR A 218 -8.03 -41.25 14.63
C THR A 218 -7.26 -42.03 13.55
N ARG A 219 -7.26 -41.52 12.31
CA ARG A 219 -6.27 -41.93 11.29
C ARG A 219 -5.07 -40.98 11.34
N PRO A 220 -3.84 -41.49 11.49
CA PRO A 220 -2.62 -40.69 11.39
C PRO A 220 -2.21 -40.42 9.93
N ALA A 221 -1.32 -39.44 9.80
CA ALA A 221 -0.64 -38.97 8.60
C ALA A 221 0.09 -40.08 7.83
N ASP A 222 0.12 -39.96 6.51
CA ASP A 222 1.18 -40.51 5.66
C ASP A 222 1.71 -39.38 4.76
N GLU A 223 2.99 -39.08 4.95
CA GLU A 223 3.84 -38.27 4.08
C GLU A 223 4.26 -39.09 2.83
N PRO A 224 4.83 -38.44 1.79
CA PRO A 224 5.04 -39.00 0.46
C PRO A 224 6.36 -39.77 0.33
N THR A 225 6.64 -40.24 -0.91
CA THR A 225 7.96 -40.53 -1.57
C THR A 225 8.03 -41.96 -2.13
N PRO A 226 8.78 -42.25 -3.22
CA PRO A 226 8.69 -41.77 -4.60
C PRO A 226 8.50 -42.94 -5.61
N ALA A 227 8.06 -42.68 -6.84
CA ALA A 227 8.23 -43.62 -7.95
C ALA A 227 8.96 -42.91 -9.11
N ARG A 228 10.13 -43.46 -9.43
CA ARG A 228 11.05 -43.09 -10.49
C ARG A 228 11.02 -44.22 -11.52
N GLU A 229 10.51 -43.97 -12.71
CA GLU A 229 10.78 -44.73 -13.95
C GLU A 229 10.59 -43.72 -15.11
N THR A 230 11.66 -43.08 -15.60
CA THR A 230 12.52 -43.46 -16.74
C THR A 230 11.83 -43.50 -18.11
N SER A 231 12.27 -42.54 -18.94
CA SER A 231 12.62 -42.70 -20.36
C SER A 231 11.49 -42.85 -21.38
N SER A 232 11.27 -41.78 -22.13
CA SER A 232 11.21 -41.88 -23.59
C SER A 232 12.01 -40.74 -24.21
N GLU A 233 12.95 -41.18 -25.03
CA GLU A 233 13.98 -40.46 -25.75
C GLU A 233 13.44 -39.60 -26.91
N THR A 234 14.16 -38.51 -27.13
CA THR A 234 14.68 -38.05 -28.42
C THR A 234 13.70 -37.64 -29.52
N ARG A 235 13.56 -36.32 -29.70
CA ARG A 235 13.85 -35.72 -31.01
C ARG A 235 14.56 -34.37 -30.89
N THR A 236 15.86 -34.43 -31.12
CA THR A 236 16.75 -33.32 -31.47
C THR A 236 16.26 -32.57 -32.70
N THR A 237 16.18 -31.25 -32.65
CA THR A 237 16.62 -30.41 -33.78
C THR A 237 17.17 -29.09 -33.24
N VAL A 238 18.44 -28.88 -33.53
CA VAL A 238 19.27 -27.73 -33.17
C VAL A 238 19.42 -26.86 -34.41
N VAL A 239 19.22 -25.55 -34.24
CA VAL A 239 19.79 -24.41 -34.98
C VAL A 239 19.49 -24.27 -36.49
N ALA A 240 18.84 -23.15 -36.84
CA ALA A 240 19.22 -22.34 -37.99
C ALA A 240 18.94 -20.85 -37.69
N THR A 241 20.01 -20.12 -37.39
CA THR A 241 20.09 -18.67 -37.58
C THR A 241 20.08 -18.40 -39.08
N GLN A 242 19.09 -17.66 -39.58
CA GLN A 242 19.16 -17.01 -40.89
C GLN A 242 18.54 -15.61 -40.78
N SER A 243 19.40 -14.59 -40.87
CA SER A 243 19.05 -13.28 -41.39
C SER A 243 18.50 -13.41 -42.82
N PRO A 244 17.68 -12.45 -43.23
CA PRO A 244 17.86 -11.86 -44.54
C PRO A 244 17.98 -10.34 -44.42
N ASP A 245 19.16 -9.83 -44.74
CA ASP A 245 19.29 -8.59 -45.50
C ASP A 245 18.84 -8.92 -46.94
N ASP A 246 17.81 -8.24 -47.45
CA ASP A 246 17.94 -7.38 -48.64
C ASP A 246 16.59 -6.75 -49.04
N ASP A 247 16.68 -5.43 -49.26
CA ASP A 247 15.94 -4.61 -50.21
C ASP A 247 14.40 -4.66 -50.24
N THR A 248 13.78 -3.67 -49.59
CA THR A 248 12.69 -2.94 -50.23
C THR A 248 12.74 -1.46 -49.86
N ASP A 249 13.29 -0.70 -50.81
CA ASP A 249 13.09 0.72 -51.05
C ASP A 249 11.59 1.10 -50.95
N SER A 250 11.24 1.96 -49.99
CA SER A 250 10.02 2.78 -49.95
C SER A 250 10.07 3.75 -48.76
N ASP A 251 10.65 4.93 -49.00
CA ASP A 251 10.27 6.17 -48.33
C ASP A 251 8.95 6.65 -49.00
N PRO A 252 7.88 6.95 -48.23
CA PRO A 252 7.68 8.35 -47.91
C PRO A 252 7.09 8.63 -46.51
N ASP A 253 7.47 9.81 -46.02
CA ASP A 253 6.72 10.71 -45.14
C ASP A 253 6.68 10.40 -43.64
N THR A 254 7.67 11.01 -42.99
CA THR A 254 7.63 11.53 -41.61
C THR A 254 6.28 12.17 -41.27
N THR A 255 5.45 11.47 -40.50
CA THR A 255 4.30 12.09 -39.82
C THR A 255 4.64 12.30 -38.35
N SER A 256 4.95 13.56 -38.06
CA SER A 256 5.07 14.17 -36.74
C SER A 256 3.84 13.87 -35.87
N TYR A 257 4.01 13.09 -34.81
CA TYR A 257 3.07 13.06 -33.68
C TYR A 257 3.23 14.35 -32.87
N GLY A 258 2.54 15.40 -33.28
CA GLY A 258 2.63 16.68 -32.58
C GLY A 258 1.90 17.83 -33.25
N GLN A 259 0.61 17.68 -33.55
CA GLN A 259 -0.22 18.84 -33.89
C GLN A 259 -1.49 18.84 -33.04
N GLN A 260 -1.49 19.71 -32.02
CA GLN A 260 -2.66 20.03 -31.23
C GLN A 260 -3.72 20.67 -32.13
N VAL A 261 -4.87 20.02 -32.25
CA VAL A 261 -6.04 20.59 -32.90
C VAL A 261 -6.64 21.64 -31.95
N SER A 262 -6.60 22.90 -32.36
CA SER A 262 -7.20 24.02 -31.62
C SER A 262 -8.72 23.90 -31.64
N ALA A 263 -9.37 24.18 -30.50
CA ALA A 263 -10.84 24.10 -30.31
C ALA A 263 -11.66 25.01 -31.25
N GLN A 264 -11.01 25.86 -32.05
CA GLN A 264 -11.66 26.73 -33.03
C GLN A 264 -12.01 26.03 -34.35
N ASP A 265 -11.34 24.93 -34.72
CA ASP A 265 -11.59 24.23 -35.99
C ASP A 265 -12.82 23.32 -35.94
N VAL A 266 -13.22 22.87 -34.74
CA VAL A 266 -14.44 22.05 -34.57
C VAL A 266 -15.72 22.88 -34.75
N ARG A 267 -15.68 24.20 -34.50
CA ARG A 267 -16.85 25.08 -34.64
C ARG A 267 -17.21 25.48 -36.07
N ARG A 268 -16.33 25.28 -37.05
CA ARG A 268 -16.63 25.60 -38.46
C ARG A 268 -17.32 24.47 -39.24
N ARG A 269 -17.46 23.27 -38.64
CA ARG A 269 -18.01 22.09 -39.33
C ARG A 269 -19.48 21.80 -39.05
N THR A 270 -20.19 22.64 -38.29
CA THR A 270 -21.59 22.39 -37.88
C THR A 270 -22.58 23.52 -38.19
N THR A 271 -22.22 24.50 -39.01
CA THR A 271 -23.22 25.44 -39.57
C THR A 271 -23.82 24.84 -40.84
N PRO A 272 -25.12 24.50 -40.87
CA PRO A 272 -25.83 24.19 -42.09
C PRO A 272 -26.12 25.51 -42.81
N ASP A 273 -25.63 25.67 -44.04
CA ASP A 273 -26.05 26.75 -44.92
C ASP A 273 -27.55 26.59 -45.23
N ALA A 274 -28.26 27.73 -45.16
CA ALA A 274 -29.64 27.92 -45.54
C ALA A 274 -29.76 28.34 -47.01
#